data_AF-A0A060WIC4-F1
#
_entry.id   AF-A0A060WIC4-F1
#
_cell.length_a   1.000
_cell.length_b   1.000
_cell.length_c   1.000
_cell.angle_alpha   90.00
_cell.angle_beta   90.00
_cell.angle_gamma   90.00
#
_symmetry.space_group_name_H-M   'P 1'
#
loop_
_entity.id
_entity.type
_entity.pdbx_description
1 polymer ?
#
loop_
_entity_poly.entity_id
_entity_poly.type
_entity_poly.pdbx_seq_one_letter_code
_entity_poly.pdbx_strand_id
1 'polypeptide(L)'
;MIPPSAQPPRTNTPPLGQSPQLGLKSNPPHIHEKPHKTSKKPPPAREELLKMTETVVTEYLNSKNIDDAVNGVREMKAPKHFLPEMLSKIIVVSLDRSDEDKEHASTLIHTLRTEGLVTGDNFMQAFLNVLDQCPKIEVDVPLVKSYLAQFAALALISELVSVSELAHPLENGTHFPLFLLCLQQTAKLTDKEWLTDLFQQSKVNMQKMLPEIDQNKDRMLEILEGKGLSFLFPLLKLEKDLLLQIKADPSPQAIYKWIKDNISPKLHTDKGFVNILMTR
;
A
#
# COMPACT_ATOMS: atom_id res chain seq x y z
N MET A 1 81.84 -45.15 -32.58
CA MET A 1 80.41 -45.48 -32.43
C MET A 1 79.58 -44.32 -32.95
N ILE A 2 78.67 -44.66 -33.87
CA ILE A 2 77.52 -43.92 -34.42
C ILE A 2 77.81 -42.61 -35.20
N PRO A 3 77.78 -42.69 -36.55
CA PRO A 3 77.62 -41.60 -37.52
C PRO A 3 76.13 -41.57 -38.02
N PRO A 4 75.74 -41.02 -39.20
CA PRO A 4 76.16 -39.84 -39.97
C PRO A 4 75.00 -38.94 -40.52
N SER A 5 75.39 -37.79 -41.08
CA SER A 5 74.97 -37.16 -42.37
C SER A 5 73.50 -36.92 -42.75
N ALA A 6 73.19 -35.72 -43.26
CA ALA A 6 73.29 -35.39 -44.70
C ALA A 6 72.73 -34.00 -45.05
N GLN A 7 73.26 -33.43 -46.14
CA GLN A 7 73.18 -32.06 -46.67
C GLN A 7 72.02 -31.84 -47.70
N PRO A 8 71.80 -30.61 -48.25
CA PRO A 8 70.54 -30.02 -48.77
C PRO A 8 70.42 -30.13 -50.34
N PRO A 9 69.81 -29.25 -51.21
CA PRO A 9 68.95 -28.03 -51.07
C PRO A 9 67.80 -27.88 -52.14
N ARG A 10 67.15 -26.69 -52.17
CA ARG A 10 66.66 -25.87 -53.34
C ARG A 10 65.15 -25.61 -53.52
N THR A 11 64.88 -24.32 -53.75
CA THR A 11 63.67 -23.64 -54.25
C THR A 11 63.45 -23.86 -55.76
N ASN A 12 62.19 -23.87 -56.23
CA ASN A 12 61.79 -23.48 -57.60
C ASN A 12 60.27 -23.18 -57.67
N THR A 13 59.91 -22.13 -58.43
CA THR A 13 58.56 -21.65 -58.81
C THR A 13 58.07 -22.30 -60.14
N PRO A 14 56.94 -21.85 -60.77
CA PRO A 14 55.59 -22.45 -60.88
C PRO A 14 55.33 -23.15 -62.25
N PRO A 15 54.08 -23.58 -62.56
CA PRO A 15 53.39 -22.89 -63.67
C PRO A 15 51.86 -22.74 -63.54
N LEU A 16 51.33 -21.76 -64.29
CA LEU A 16 49.92 -21.57 -64.63
C LEU A 16 49.43 -22.66 -65.59
N GLY A 17 48.17 -23.07 -65.44
CA GLY A 17 47.32 -23.55 -66.54
C GLY A 17 46.53 -24.81 -66.25
N GLN A 18 45.21 -24.67 -66.05
CA GLN A 18 44.12 -25.43 -66.72
C GLN A 18 42.79 -25.25 -65.98
N SER A 19 41.85 -24.53 -66.58
CA SER A 19 40.41 -24.83 -66.56
C SER A 19 40.10 -25.64 -67.83
N PRO A 20 39.03 -26.47 -67.98
CA PRO A 20 37.73 -26.47 -67.27
C PRO A 20 37.11 -27.87 -66.97
N GLN A 21 36.08 -27.95 -66.12
CA GLN A 21 34.86 -28.74 -66.44
C GLN A 21 33.69 -28.42 -65.50
N LEU A 22 32.61 -27.92 -66.10
CA LEU A 22 31.28 -27.82 -65.49
C LEU A 22 30.75 -29.23 -65.18
N GLY A 23 30.53 -29.50 -63.90
CA GLY A 23 29.64 -30.56 -63.43
C GLY A 23 28.47 -29.93 -62.69
N LEU A 24 27.37 -29.69 -63.39
CA LEU A 24 26.09 -29.33 -62.76
C LEU A 24 25.65 -30.44 -61.81
N LYS A 25 25.75 -30.20 -60.50
CA LYS A 25 24.90 -30.86 -59.50
C LYS A 25 24.01 -29.81 -58.88
N SER A 26 22.81 -29.74 -59.46
CA SER A 26 21.64 -29.09 -58.90
C SER A 26 21.33 -29.68 -57.52
N ASN A 27 21.44 -28.86 -56.49
CA ASN A 27 20.53 -28.84 -55.36
C ASN A 27 20.55 -27.42 -54.79
N PRO A 28 19.42 -26.69 -54.75
CA PRO A 28 19.37 -25.39 -54.08
C PRO A 28 19.67 -25.60 -52.59
N PRO A 29 20.52 -24.77 -51.96
CA PRO A 29 20.64 -24.79 -50.51
C PRO A 29 19.28 -24.42 -49.90
N HIS A 30 18.80 -25.24 -48.97
CA HIS A 30 17.65 -24.93 -48.13
C HIS A 30 17.91 -23.57 -47.47
N ILE A 31 17.12 -22.55 -47.87
CA ILE A 31 17.04 -21.30 -47.15
C ILE A 31 16.39 -21.65 -45.81
N HIS A 32 17.21 -21.87 -44.78
CA HIS A 32 16.73 -21.76 -43.42
C HIS A 32 16.30 -20.30 -43.22
N GLU A 33 15.00 -20.05 -43.31
CA GLU A 33 14.41 -18.83 -42.76
C GLU A 33 14.83 -18.75 -41.29
N LYS A 34 15.72 -17.81 -40.98
CA LYS A 34 15.97 -17.42 -39.60
C LYS A 34 14.62 -17.00 -39.03
N PRO A 35 14.20 -17.53 -37.86
CA PRO A 35 12.96 -17.10 -37.25
C PRO A 35 13.00 -15.57 -37.11
N HIS A 36 11.95 -14.91 -37.62
CA HIS A 36 11.76 -13.48 -37.46
C HIS A 36 12.06 -13.10 -36.02
N LYS A 37 13.13 -12.33 -35.79
CA LYS A 37 13.32 -11.62 -34.54
C LYS A 37 12.11 -10.72 -34.41
N THR A 38 11.12 -11.15 -33.62
CA THR A 38 10.09 -10.28 -33.10
C THR A 38 10.82 -9.17 -32.37
N SER A 39 10.88 -8.00 -33.01
CA SER A 39 11.34 -6.76 -32.40
C SER A 39 10.42 -6.50 -31.22
N LYS A 40 10.79 -7.02 -30.03
CA LYS A 40 10.16 -6.61 -28.78
C LYS A 40 10.41 -5.11 -28.69
N LYS A 41 9.34 -4.32 -28.82
CA LYS A 41 9.39 -2.88 -28.51
C LYS A 41 10.09 -2.74 -27.15
N PRO A 42 11.03 -1.80 -26.99
CA PRO A 42 11.63 -1.53 -25.70
C PRO A 42 10.51 -1.29 -24.68
N PRO A 43 10.69 -1.70 -23.40
CA PRO A 43 9.73 -1.41 -22.35
C PRO A 43 9.39 0.09 -22.35
N PRO A 44 8.12 0.47 -22.17
CA PRO A 44 7.73 1.88 -22.12
C PRO A 44 8.58 2.63 -21.08
N ALA A 45 8.92 3.89 -21.38
CA ALA A 45 9.69 4.69 -20.44
C ALA A 45 8.86 4.98 -19.17
N ARG A 46 9.52 5.20 -18.03
CA ARG A 46 8.84 5.51 -16.75
C ARG A 46 7.81 6.63 -16.88
N GLU A 47 8.17 7.72 -17.55
CA GLU A 47 7.30 8.87 -17.78
C GLU A 47 6.07 8.52 -18.65
N GLU A 48 6.24 7.60 -19.61
CA GLU A 48 5.14 7.14 -20.45
C GLU A 48 4.15 6.30 -19.64
N LEU A 49 4.65 5.40 -18.78
CA LEU A 49 3.80 4.61 -17.89
C LEU A 49 3.01 5.47 -16.90
N LEU A 50 3.61 6.54 -16.38
CA LEU A 50 2.92 7.50 -15.52
C LEU A 50 1.76 8.20 -16.25
N LYS A 51 1.99 8.63 -17.49
CA LYS A 51 0.95 9.24 -18.32
C LYS A 51 -0.16 8.25 -18.66
N MET A 52 0.19 7.02 -19.02
CA MET A 52 -0.79 5.96 -19.26
C MET A 52 -1.63 5.69 -18.00
N THR A 53 -0.99 5.66 -16.81
CA THR A 53 -1.69 5.48 -15.53
C THR A 53 -2.69 6.63 -15.29
N GLU A 54 -2.28 7.87 -15.53
CA GLU A 54 -3.15 9.04 -15.40
C GLU A 54 -4.34 9.00 -16.36
N THR A 55 -4.11 8.59 -17.61
CA THR A 55 -5.18 8.40 -18.61
C THR A 55 -6.19 7.35 -18.12
N VAL A 56 -5.72 6.17 -17.71
CA VAL A 56 -6.58 5.09 -17.22
C VAL A 56 -7.44 5.55 -16.03
N VAL A 57 -6.83 6.24 -15.06
CA VAL A 57 -7.55 6.75 -13.88
C VAL A 57 -8.57 7.81 -14.28
N THR A 58 -8.19 8.76 -15.14
CA THR A 58 -9.08 9.85 -15.55
C THR A 58 -10.27 9.32 -16.33
N GLU A 59 -10.05 8.39 -17.25
CA GLU A 59 -11.12 7.74 -18.02
C GLU A 59 -12.04 6.94 -17.10
N TYR A 60 -11.49 6.14 -16.18
CA TYR A 60 -12.27 5.40 -15.20
C TYR A 60 -13.12 6.31 -14.32
N LEU A 61 -12.57 7.41 -13.81
CA LEU A 61 -13.31 8.32 -12.95
C LEU A 61 -14.43 9.06 -13.70
N ASN A 62 -14.33 9.20 -15.03
CA ASN A 62 -15.37 9.80 -15.86
C ASN A 62 -16.43 8.78 -16.32
N SER A 63 -16.02 7.56 -16.69
CA SER A 63 -16.92 6.53 -17.23
C SER A 63 -17.53 5.61 -16.17
N LYS A 64 -16.87 5.49 -15.02
CA LYS A 64 -17.11 4.50 -13.96
C LYS A 64 -17.04 3.04 -14.44
N ASN A 65 -16.46 2.78 -15.61
CA ASN A 65 -16.29 1.42 -16.13
C ASN A 65 -15.02 0.77 -15.57
N ILE A 66 -15.20 -0.11 -14.58
CA ILE A 66 -14.09 -0.81 -13.92
C ILE A 66 -13.36 -1.78 -14.85
N ASP A 67 -14.06 -2.44 -15.77
CA ASP A 67 -13.48 -3.44 -16.66
C ASP A 67 -12.53 -2.78 -17.67
N ASP A 68 -12.91 -1.63 -18.22
CA ASP A 68 -12.05 -0.83 -19.11
C ASP A 68 -10.79 -0.37 -18.38
N ALA A 69 -10.92 0.05 -17.11
CA ALA A 69 -9.79 0.47 -16.29
C ALA A 69 -8.79 -0.68 -16.04
N VAL A 70 -9.30 -1.85 -15.68
CA VAL A 70 -8.49 -3.06 -15.45
C VAL A 70 -7.79 -3.50 -16.75
N ASN A 71 -8.50 -3.47 -17.87
CA ASN A 71 -7.93 -3.78 -19.19
C ASN A 71 -6.84 -2.78 -19.57
N GLY A 72 -7.07 -1.48 -19.35
CA GLY A 72 -6.05 -0.45 -19.54
C GLY A 72 -4.78 -0.72 -18.74
N VAL A 73 -4.91 -1.11 -17.47
CA VAL A 73 -3.74 -1.51 -16.63
C VAL A 73 -3.02 -2.74 -17.19
N ARG A 74 -3.76 -3.77 -17.65
CA ARG A 74 -3.16 -4.96 -18.27
C ARG A 74 -2.41 -4.63 -19.56
N GLU A 75 -2.95 -3.73 -20.36
CA GLU A 75 -2.36 -3.29 -21.64
C GLU A 75 -1.09 -2.46 -21.47
N MET A 76 -0.96 -1.70 -20.38
CA MET A 76 0.28 -0.99 -20.03
C MET A 76 1.50 -1.94 -19.96
N LYS A 77 1.27 -3.23 -19.62
CA LYS A 77 2.34 -4.24 -19.43
C LYS A 77 3.47 -3.71 -18.55
N ALA A 78 3.10 -2.98 -17.51
CA ALA A 78 4.03 -2.34 -16.60
C ALA A 78 4.92 -3.39 -15.90
N PRO A 79 6.22 -3.14 -15.76
CA PRO A 79 7.09 -4.05 -15.04
C PRO A 79 6.76 -4.03 -13.54
N LYS A 80 6.99 -5.16 -12.84
CA LYS A 80 6.62 -5.32 -11.42
C LYS A 80 7.16 -4.22 -10.49
N HIS A 81 8.35 -3.69 -10.77
CA HIS A 81 8.95 -2.62 -9.97
C HIS A 81 8.23 -1.26 -10.13
N PHE A 82 7.40 -1.09 -11.16
CA PHE A 82 6.61 0.12 -11.38
C PHE A 82 5.26 0.09 -10.66
N LEU A 83 4.78 -1.07 -10.20
CA LEU A 83 3.45 -1.21 -9.59
C LEU A 83 3.23 -0.28 -8.38
N PRO A 84 4.18 -0.09 -7.45
CA PRO A 84 4.03 0.90 -6.38
C PRO A 84 3.90 2.34 -6.91
N GLU A 85 4.63 2.66 -7.97
CA GLU A 85 4.60 4.00 -8.56
C GLU A 85 3.29 4.26 -9.32
N MET A 86 2.78 3.25 -10.02
CA MET A 86 1.44 3.25 -10.62
C MET A 86 0.38 3.53 -9.56
N LEU A 87 0.36 2.76 -8.46
CA LEU A 87 -0.58 2.95 -7.36
C LEU A 87 -0.44 4.35 -6.71
N SER A 88 0.80 4.85 -6.56
CA SER A 88 1.06 6.20 -6.05
C SER A 88 0.40 7.25 -6.95
N LYS A 89 0.55 7.08 -8.26
CA LYS A 89 -0.05 7.97 -9.25
C LYS A 89 -1.58 7.89 -9.24
N ILE A 90 -2.17 6.71 -9.08
CA ILE A 90 -3.63 6.53 -8.91
C ILE A 90 -4.11 7.36 -7.70
N ILE A 91 -3.47 7.20 -6.54
CA ILE A 91 -3.84 7.94 -5.33
C ILE A 91 -3.73 9.44 -5.58
N VAL A 92 -2.57 9.92 -6.06
CA VAL A 92 -2.30 11.36 -6.25
C VAL A 92 -3.28 12.02 -7.22
N VAL A 93 -3.61 11.38 -8.34
CA VAL A 93 -4.57 11.89 -9.35
C VAL A 93 -6.00 12.02 -8.78
N SER A 94 -6.31 11.30 -7.71
CA SER A 94 -7.64 11.33 -7.07
C SER A 94 -7.71 12.26 -5.85
N LEU A 95 -6.59 12.75 -5.32
CA LEU A 95 -6.55 13.51 -4.07
C LEU A 95 -7.27 14.86 -4.16
N ASP A 96 -7.26 15.52 -5.31
CA ASP A 96 -7.91 16.83 -5.55
C ASP A 96 -9.35 16.72 -6.10
N ARG A 97 -9.86 15.49 -6.29
CA ARG A 97 -11.20 15.22 -6.85
C ARG A 97 -12.29 15.12 -5.77
N SER A 98 -13.52 14.77 -6.13
CA SER A 98 -14.62 14.56 -5.17
C SER A 98 -14.37 13.37 -4.23
N ASP A 99 -15.08 13.30 -3.11
CA ASP A 99 -15.04 12.12 -2.22
C ASP A 99 -15.50 10.84 -2.95
N GLU A 100 -16.53 10.94 -3.80
CA GLU A 100 -16.98 9.84 -4.66
C GLU A 100 -15.85 9.35 -5.59
N ASP A 101 -15.08 10.25 -6.19
CA ASP A 101 -13.96 9.87 -7.06
C ASP A 101 -12.84 9.16 -6.27
N LYS A 102 -12.61 9.52 -5.00
CA LYS A 102 -11.65 8.83 -4.13
C LYS A 102 -12.11 7.42 -3.76
N GLU A 103 -13.40 7.23 -3.51
CA GLU A 103 -13.99 5.91 -3.28
C GLU A 103 -13.87 5.02 -4.52
N HIS A 104 -14.14 5.56 -5.72
CA HIS A 104 -13.93 4.84 -6.97
C HIS A 104 -12.45 4.50 -7.18
N ALA A 105 -11.53 5.43 -6.93
CA ALA A 105 -10.10 5.14 -7.02
C ALA A 105 -9.66 4.01 -6.07
N SER A 106 -10.20 3.99 -4.86
CA SER A 106 -9.98 2.89 -3.90
C SER A 106 -10.58 1.57 -4.39
N THR A 107 -11.76 1.62 -5.04
CA THR A 107 -12.39 0.47 -5.70
C THR A 107 -11.50 -0.08 -6.81
N LEU A 108 -10.93 0.80 -7.64
CA LEU A 108 -9.96 0.40 -8.67
C LEU A 108 -8.75 -0.31 -8.05
N ILE A 109 -8.13 0.27 -7.01
CA ILE A 109 -6.99 -0.36 -6.32
C ILE A 109 -7.35 -1.75 -5.77
N HIS A 110 -8.52 -1.87 -5.13
CA HIS A 110 -9.01 -3.15 -4.63
C HIS A 110 -9.21 -4.17 -5.75
N THR A 111 -9.86 -3.78 -6.86
CA THR A 111 -10.09 -4.66 -8.01
C THR A 111 -8.77 -5.09 -8.65
N LEU A 112 -7.79 -4.20 -8.77
CA LEU A 112 -6.46 -4.56 -9.26
C LEU A 112 -5.79 -5.63 -8.36
N ARG A 113 -6.02 -5.59 -7.04
CA ARG A 113 -5.54 -6.63 -6.12
C ARG A 113 -6.30 -7.95 -6.31
N THR A 114 -7.62 -7.93 -6.42
CA THR A 114 -8.41 -9.17 -6.64
C THR A 114 -8.09 -9.83 -7.98
N GLU A 115 -7.74 -9.05 -9.00
CA GLU A 115 -7.28 -9.50 -10.31
C GLU A 115 -5.80 -9.98 -10.31
N GLY A 116 -5.11 -9.89 -9.18
CA GLY A 116 -3.71 -10.32 -9.03
C GLY A 116 -2.70 -9.41 -9.76
N LEU A 117 -3.09 -8.18 -10.10
CA LEU A 117 -2.24 -7.21 -10.79
C LEU A 117 -1.33 -6.43 -9.83
N VAL A 118 -1.75 -6.29 -8.57
CA VAL A 118 -0.99 -5.65 -7.49
C VAL A 118 -1.12 -6.44 -6.18
N THR A 119 -0.21 -6.20 -5.23
CA THR A 119 -0.23 -6.78 -3.89
C THR A 119 -0.40 -5.73 -2.79
N GLY A 120 -0.66 -6.17 -1.55
CA GLY A 120 -0.64 -5.31 -0.37
C GLY A 120 0.71 -4.59 -0.18
N ASP A 121 1.83 -5.27 -0.43
CA ASP A 121 3.17 -4.65 -0.42
C ASP A 121 3.30 -3.53 -1.46
N ASN A 122 2.73 -3.71 -2.66
CA ASN A 122 2.75 -2.65 -3.66
C ASN A 122 1.96 -1.43 -3.17
N PHE A 123 0.80 -1.65 -2.55
CA PHE A 123 0.01 -0.58 -1.98
C PHE A 123 0.73 0.12 -0.82
N MET A 124 1.33 -0.61 0.11
CA MET A 124 2.05 0.00 1.24
C MET A 124 3.24 0.85 0.76
N GLN A 125 4.03 0.36 -0.19
CA GLN A 125 5.09 1.16 -0.80
C GLN A 125 4.54 2.41 -1.48
N ALA A 126 3.42 2.28 -2.20
CA ALA A 126 2.77 3.42 -2.84
C ALA A 126 2.27 4.45 -1.84
N PHE A 127 1.61 4.00 -0.78
CA PHE A 127 1.06 4.84 0.27
C PHE A 127 2.18 5.63 0.97
N LEU A 128 3.30 4.97 1.31
CA LEU A 128 4.47 5.63 1.89
C LEU A 128 5.12 6.64 0.93
N ASN A 129 5.25 6.29 -0.36
CA ASN A 129 5.77 7.21 -1.37
C ASN A 129 4.92 8.49 -1.49
N VAL A 130 3.59 8.39 -1.33
CA VAL A 130 2.71 9.56 -1.33
C VAL A 130 2.83 10.35 -0.03
N LEU A 131 3.03 9.68 1.11
CA LEU A 131 3.28 10.32 2.40
C LEU A 131 4.58 11.13 2.42
N ASP A 132 5.65 10.64 1.80
CA ASP A 132 6.91 11.38 1.66
C ASP A 132 6.74 12.68 0.85
N GLN A 133 5.78 12.69 -0.06
CA GLN A 133 5.44 13.84 -0.89
C GLN A 133 4.36 14.74 -0.27
N CYS A 134 3.81 14.35 0.89
CA CYS A 134 2.70 15.03 1.54
C CYS A 134 2.95 16.54 1.74
N PRO A 135 4.12 17.03 2.18
CA PRO A 135 4.37 18.47 2.33
C PRO A 135 4.25 19.25 1.02
N LYS A 136 4.57 18.62 -0.12
CA LYS A 136 4.43 19.24 -1.44
C LYS A 136 2.98 19.22 -1.90
N ILE A 137 2.28 18.09 -1.72
CA ILE A 137 0.89 17.92 -2.12
C ILE A 137 -0.04 18.81 -1.28
N GLU A 138 0.27 19.02 0.00
CA GLU A 138 -0.51 19.84 0.94
C GLU A 138 -0.64 21.30 0.51
N VAL A 139 0.29 21.79 -0.33
CA VAL A 139 0.22 23.13 -0.94
C VAL A 139 -1.04 23.29 -1.80
N ASP A 140 -1.36 22.25 -2.58
CA ASP A 140 -2.52 22.25 -3.50
C ASP A 140 -3.75 21.56 -2.88
N VAL A 141 -3.52 20.62 -1.95
CA VAL A 141 -4.55 19.80 -1.31
C VAL A 141 -4.41 19.87 0.22
N PRO A 142 -4.96 20.91 0.88
CA PRO A 142 -4.75 21.14 2.31
C PRO A 142 -5.20 20.00 3.24
N LEU A 143 -6.13 19.15 2.78
CA LEU A 143 -6.67 18.02 3.54
C LEU A 143 -6.04 16.67 3.15
N VAL A 144 -4.87 16.68 2.51
CA VAL A 144 -4.20 15.46 1.99
C VAL A 144 -4.12 14.32 3.01
N LYS A 145 -3.78 14.59 4.28
CA LYS A 145 -3.73 13.53 5.31
C LYS A 145 -5.09 12.91 5.59
N SER A 146 -6.15 13.72 5.60
CA SER A 146 -7.52 13.23 5.78
C SER A 146 -7.98 12.39 4.58
N TYR A 147 -7.57 12.74 3.37
CA TYR A 147 -7.88 11.97 2.17
C TYR A 147 -7.07 10.67 2.10
N LEU A 148 -5.78 10.70 2.44
CA LEU A 148 -4.97 9.48 2.56
C LEU A 148 -5.52 8.53 3.63
N ALA A 149 -6.07 9.06 4.72
CA ALA A 149 -6.74 8.25 5.72
C ALA A 149 -7.98 7.51 5.17
N GLN A 150 -8.68 8.06 4.17
CA GLN A 150 -9.80 7.37 3.51
C GLN A 150 -9.29 6.18 2.69
N PHE A 151 -8.21 6.37 1.90
CA PHE A 151 -7.56 5.27 1.16
C PHE A 151 -7.07 4.17 2.10
N ALA A 152 -6.41 4.54 3.20
CA ALA A 152 -5.95 3.58 4.20
C ALA A 152 -7.12 2.84 4.86
N ALA A 153 -8.22 3.53 5.18
CA ALA A 153 -9.40 2.89 5.77
C ALA A 153 -10.02 1.85 4.85
N LEU A 154 -10.17 2.16 3.55
CA LEU A 154 -10.68 1.21 2.57
C LEU A 154 -9.70 0.04 2.33
N ALA A 155 -8.39 0.28 2.39
CA ALA A 155 -7.38 -0.78 2.35
C ALA A 155 -7.44 -1.73 3.56
N LEU A 156 -7.74 -1.21 4.76
CA LEU A 156 -7.96 -2.03 5.96
C LEU A 156 -9.24 -2.87 5.83
N ILE A 157 -10.35 -2.25 5.39
CA ILE A 157 -11.66 -2.91 5.27
C ILE A 157 -11.63 -4.03 4.22
N SER A 158 -10.87 -3.84 3.14
CA SER A 158 -10.73 -4.81 2.05
C SER A 158 -9.62 -5.85 2.26
N GLU A 159 -8.98 -5.86 3.44
CA GLU A 159 -7.86 -6.74 3.75
C GLU A 159 -6.71 -6.65 2.72
N LEU A 160 -6.54 -5.46 2.13
CA LEU A 160 -5.37 -5.14 1.31
C LEU A 160 -4.13 -4.95 2.19
N VAL A 161 -4.34 -4.41 3.39
CA VAL A 161 -3.32 -4.14 4.41
C VAL A 161 -3.91 -4.42 5.80
N SER A 162 -3.09 -4.93 6.72
CA SER A 162 -3.44 -5.09 8.13
C SER A 162 -3.15 -3.83 8.95
N VAL A 163 -3.85 -3.67 10.09
CA VAL A 163 -3.59 -2.55 11.02
C VAL A 163 -2.13 -2.52 11.50
N SER A 164 -1.50 -3.68 11.70
CA SER A 164 -0.09 -3.79 12.09
C SER A 164 0.86 -3.32 10.99
N GLU A 165 0.61 -3.66 9.73
CA GLU A 165 1.43 -3.21 8.60
C GLU A 165 1.29 -1.70 8.40
N LEU A 166 0.08 -1.15 8.58
CA LEU A 166 -0.16 0.29 8.55
C LEU A 166 0.51 1.01 9.75
N ALA A 167 0.49 0.41 10.94
CA ALA A 167 1.03 1.01 12.15
C ALA A 167 2.56 1.10 12.11
N HIS A 168 3.25 0.07 11.64
CA HIS A 168 4.72 -0.01 11.70
C HIS A 168 5.47 1.24 11.19
N PRO A 169 5.18 1.77 9.98
CA PRO A 169 5.84 2.99 9.50
C PRO A 169 5.34 4.29 10.14
N LEU A 170 4.25 4.23 10.91
CA LEU A 170 3.61 5.39 11.56
C LEU A 170 3.89 5.46 13.08
N GLU A 171 4.73 4.56 13.61
CA GLU A 171 5.11 4.54 15.02
C GLU A 171 5.79 5.86 15.45
N ASN A 172 5.73 6.12 16.76
CA ASN A 172 6.27 7.30 17.44
C ASN A 172 5.75 8.64 16.88
N GLY A 173 4.53 8.63 16.33
CA GLY A 173 3.90 9.83 15.77
C GLY A 173 4.42 10.23 14.39
N THR A 174 5.04 9.31 13.65
CA THR A 174 5.44 9.57 12.26
C THR A 174 4.19 9.90 11.43
N HIS A 175 4.20 11.04 10.74
CA HIS A 175 3.04 11.66 10.08
C HIS A 175 1.80 11.91 10.98
N PHE A 176 1.97 12.11 12.29
CA PHE A 176 0.86 12.41 13.20
C PHE A 176 -0.04 13.56 12.66
N PRO A 177 -1.39 13.46 12.76
CA PRO A 177 -2.18 12.42 13.41
C PRO A 177 -2.67 11.28 12.47
N LEU A 178 -1.98 11.01 11.36
CA LEU A 178 -2.49 10.16 10.27
C LEU A 178 -3.04 8.80 10.72
N PHE A 179 -2.30 8.04 11.53
CA PHE A 179 -2.78 6.72 11.99
C PHE A 179 -4.15 6.81 12.68
N LEU A 180 -4.36 7.83 13.52
CA LEU A 180 -5.65 8.07 14.16
C LEU A 180 -6.72 8.47 13.14
N LEU A 181 -6.37 9.28 12.13
CA LEU A 181 -7.30 9.61 11.05
C LEU A 181 -7.73 8.36 10.29
N CYS A 182 -6.82 7.42 10.02
CA CYS A 182 -7.16 6.15 9.38
C CYS A 182 -8.19 5.38 10.21
N LEU A 183 -7.95 5.23 11.51
CA LEU A 183 -8.91 4.60 12.43
C LEU A 183 -10.27 5.33 12.48
N GLN A 184 -10.26 6.67 12.47
CA GLN A 184 -11.51 7.45 12.41
C GLN A 184 -12.30 7.17 11.13
N GLN A 185 -11.64 7.15 9.98
CA GLN A 185 -12.29 6.87 8.69
C GLN A 185 -12.81 5.43 8.65
N THR A 186 -12.04 4.47 9.17
CA THR A 186 -12.49 3.09 9.29
C THR A 186 -13.74 2.97 10.14
N ALA A 187 -13.76 3.54 11.35
CA ALA A 187 -14.96 3.54 12.21
C ALA A 187 -16.18 4.21 11.56
N LYS A 188 -15.97 5.21 10.69
CA LYS A 188 -17.03 5.89 9.95
C LYS A 188 -17.63 5.01 8.85
N LEU A 189 -16.80 4.21 8.17
CA LEU A 189 -17.22 3.35 7.06
C LEU A 189 -17.76 1.99 7.52
N THR A 190 -17.35 1.53 8.70
CA THR A 190 -17.86 0.32 9.37
C THR A 190 -18.70 0.73 10.58
N ASP A 191 -18.33 0.26 11.76
CA ASP A 191 -18.80 0.77 13.04
C ASP A 191 -17.70 0.68 14.11
N LYS A 192 -18.02 1.11 15.33
CA LYS A 192 -17.09 1.11 16.47
C LYS A 192 -16.76 -0.29 16.98
N GLU A 193 -17.69 -1.23 16.90
CA GLU A 193 -17.49 -2.61 17.38
C GLU A 193 -16.52 -3.33 16.44
N TRP A 194 -16.75 -3.23 15.14
CA TRP A 194 -15.88 -3.78 14.10
C TRP A 194 -14.44 -3.25 14.23
N LEU A 195 -14.26 -1.93 14.39
CA LEU A 195 -12.93 -1.37 14.56
C LEU A 195 -12.27 -1.81 15.87
N THR A 196 -13.04 -1.96 16.95
CA THR A 196 -12.51 -2.42 18.24
C THR A 196 -11.94 -3.82 18.12
N ASP A 197 -12.68 -4.73 17.47
CA ASP A 197 -12.24 -6.10 17.23
C ASP A 197 -11.00 -6.14 16.33
N LEU A 198 -11.01 -5.39 15.23
CA LEU A 198 -9.87 -5.30 14.31
C LEU A 198 -8.62 -4.75 15.02
N PHE A 199 -8.76 -3.68 15.80
CA PHE A 199 -7.66 -3.07 16.53
C PHE A 199 -7.10 -4.02 17.60
N GLN A 200 -7.96 -4.73 18.34
CA GLN A 200 -7.53 -5.73 19.34
C GLN A 200 -6.75 -6.89 18.70
N GLN A 201 -7.18 -7.37 17.55
CA GLN A 201 -6.51 -8.44 16.80
C GLN A 201 -5.12 -8.00 16.30
N SER A 202 -4.96 -6.73 15.95
CA SER A 202 -3.70 -6.18 15.44
C SER A 202 -2.54 -6.18 16.44
N LYS A 203 -2.85 -6.25 17.75
CA LYS A 203 -1.88 -6.10 18.86
C LYS A 203 -1.09 -4.79 18.84
N VAL A 204 -1.49 -3.78 18.06
CA VAL A 204 -0.82 -2.48 18.01
C VAL A 204 -0.92 -1.78 19.36
N ASN A 205 0.21 -1.27 19.85
CA ASN A 205 0.25 -0.46 21.06
C ASN A 205 -0.08 0.99 20.73
N MET A 206 -1.31 1.43 21.03
CA MET A 206 -1.77 2.79 20.74
C MET A 206 -0.87 3.87 21.33
N GLN A 207 -0.31 3.66 22.54
CA GLN A 207 0.56 4.66 23.16
C GLN A 207 1.83 4.88 22.33
N LYS A 208 2.36 3.84 21.68
CA LYS A 208 3.51 3.95 20.77
C LYS A 208 3.18 4.61 19.43
N MET A 209 1.89 4.76 19.09
CA MET A 209 1.46 5.46 17.87
C MET A 209 1.42 6.98 18.03
N LEU A 210 1.62 7.48 19.25
CA LEU A 210 1.66 8.90 19.54
C LEU A 210 3.09 9.46 19.44
N PRO A 211 3.24 10.78 19.21
CA PRO A 211 4.52 11.46 19.36
C PRO A 211 5.13 11.16 20.73
N GLU A 212 6.45 11.02 20.82
CA GLU A 212 7.16 10.61 22.05
C GLU A 212 6.75 11.43 23.28
N ILE A 213 6.54 12.74 23.11
CA ILE A 213 6.12 13.67 24.16
C ILE A 213 4.70 13.40 24.70
N ASP A 214 3.85 12.73 23.91
CA ASP A 214 2.47 12.42 24.20
C ASP A 214 2.27 10.95 24.63
N GLN A 215 3.34 10.13 24.74
CA GLN A 215 3.27 8.71 25.11
C GLN A 215 3.01 8.50 26.61
N ASN A 216 1.90 9.04 27.08
CA ASN A 216 1.37 8.95 28.43
C ASN A 216 -0.12 8.56 28.37
N LYS A 217 -0.61 7.79 29.35
CA LYS A 217 -1.99 7.28 29.35
C LYS A 217 -3.07 8.38 29.37
N ASP A 218 -2.92 9.40 30.22
CA ASP A 218 -3.89 10.49 30.34
C ASP A 218 -3.91 11.30 29.05
N ARG A 219 -2.71 11.62 28.53
CA ARG A 219 -2.56 12.36 27.28
C ARG A 219 -3.10 11.60 26.07
N MET A 220 -2.84 10.29 26.00
CA MET A 220 -3.40 9.41 24.99
C MET A 220 -4.92 9.45 25.03
N LEU A 221 -5.54 9.32 26.21
CA LEU A 221 -6.99 9.36 26.32
C LEU A 221 -7.57 10.70 25.86
N GLU A 222 -6.96 11.83 26.23
CA GLU A 222 -7.37 13.17 25.74
C GLU A 222 -7.32 13.29 24.21
N ILE A 223 -6.23 12.82 23.59
CA ILE A 223 -6.06 12.85 22.14
C ILE A 223 -7.12 11.98 21.46
N LEU A 224 -7.34 10.77 21.98
CA LEU A 224 -8.34 9.85 21.44
C LEU A 224 -9.76 10.39 21.61
N GLU A 225 -10.08 11.08 22.72
CA GLU A 225 -11.36 11.77 22.92
C GLU A 225 -11.56 12.87 21.89
N GLY A 226 -10.55 13.72 21.68
CA GLY A 226 -10.58 14.76 20.64
C GLY A 226 -10.71 14.22 19.22
N LYS A 227 -10.40 12.93 19.01
CA LYS A 227 -10.60 12.20 17.76
C LYS A 227 -11.79 11.24 17.78
N GLY A 228 -12.61 11.22 18.83
CA GLY A 228 -13.76 10.31 18.92
C GLY A 228 -13.39 8.82 18.89
N LEU A 229 -12.14 8.47 19.22
CA LEU A 229 -11.59 7.11 19.26
C LEU A 229 -11.47 6.55 20.69
N SER A 230 -11.93 7.29 21.71
CA SER A 230 -11.86 6.86 23.11
C SER A 230 -12.57 5.52 23.38
N PHE A 231 -13.50 5.12 22.51
CA PHE A 231 -14.21 3.84 22.61
C PHE A 231 -13.27 2.62 22.46
N LEU A 232 -12.08 2.80 21.88
CA LEU A 232 -11.05 1.75 21.80
C LEU A 232 -10.44 1.41 23.16
N PHE A 233 -10.57 2.32 24.15
CA PHE A 233 -9.98 2.17 25.49
C PHE A 233 -11.03 2.44 26.58
N PRO A 234 -12.12 1.64 26.64
CA PRO A 234 -13.25 1.93 27.51
C PRO A 234 -12.89 1.87 29.01
N LEU A 235 -11.97 0.99 29.42
CA LEU A 235 -11.51 0.89 30.81
C LEU A 235 -10.66 2.07 31.25
N LEU A 236 -9.78 2.58 30.37
CA LEU A 236 -8.98 3.76 30.66
C LEU A 236 -9.87 5.00 30.80
N LYS A 237 -10.86 5.12 29.91
CA LYS A 237 -11.88 6.17 29.99
C LYS A 237 -12.69 6.07 31.29
N LEU A 238 -13.14 4.87 31.63
CA LEU A 238 -13.86 4.62 32.88
C LEU A 238 -13.06 5.05 34.10
N GLU A 239 -11.77 4.71 34.16
CA GLU A 239 -10.91 5.06 35.29
C GLU A 239 -10.82 6.60 35.50
N LYS A 240 -10.71 7.36 34.43
CA LYS A 240 -10.69 8.83 34.47
C LYS A 240 -12.07 9.41 34.85
N ASP A 241 -13.12 8.96 34.18
CA ASP A 241 -14.45 9.55 34.31
C ASP A 241 -15.13 9.18 35.64
N LEU A 242 -14.95 7.95 36.14
CA LEU A 242 -15.58 7.49 37.38
C LEU A 242 -15.19 8.37 38.57
N LEU A 243 -13.91 8.74 38.68
CA LEU A 243 -13.43 9.61 39.75
C LEU A 243 -14.08 11.00 39.68
N LEU A 244 -14.28 11.53 38.47
CA LEU A 244 -14.97 12.81 38.27
C LEU A 244 -16.45 12.70 38.65
N GLN A 245 -17.12 11.60 38.30
CA GLN A 245 -18.52 11.36 38.66
C GLN A 245 -18.71 11.23 40.17
N ILE A 246 -17.85 10.48 40.87
CA ILE A 246 -17.92 10.34 42.34
C ILE A 246 -17.76 11.70 43.03
N LYS A 247 -16.87 12.56 42.53
CA LYS A 247 -16.69 13.91 43.08
C LYS A 247 -17.87 14.84 42.79
N ALA A 248 -18.57 14.64 41.68
CA ALA A 248 -19.71 15.45 41.28
C ALA A 248 -21.00 15.05 42.01
N ASP A 249 -21.30 13.75 42.06
CA ASP A 249 -22.43 13.17 42.79
C ASP A 249 -22.05 11.76 43.32
N PRO A 250 -21.73 11.62 44.62
CA PRO A 250 -21.33 10.35 45.20
C PRO A 250 -22.51 9.39 45.46
N SER A 251 -23.75 9.72 45.05
CA SER A 251 -24.89 8.86 45.32
C SER A 251 -24.81 7.52 44.55
N PRO A 252 -25.09 6.37 45.20
CA PRO A 252 -25.03 5.07 44.54
C PRO A 252 -25.92 4.97 43.30
N GLN A 253 -27.07 5.64 43.30
CA GLN A 253 -28.00 5.65 42.20
C GLN A 253 -27.45 6.43 40.99
N ALA A 254 -26.81 7.58 41.22
CA ALA A 254 -26.19 8.35 40.14
C ALA A 254 -25.02 7.59 39.51
N ILE A 255 -24.12 7.03 40.33
CA ILE A 255 -22.97 6.23 39.85
C ILE A 255 -23.45 5.00 39.08
N TYR A 256 -24.42 4.24 39.62
CA TYR A 256 -24.97 3.07 38.94
C TYR A 256 -25.63 3.43 37.60
N LYS A 257 -26.43 4.51 37.58
CA LYS A 257 -27.06 5.00 36.34
C LYS A 257 -26.00 5.40 35.32
N TRP A 258 -24.97 6.14 35.74
CA TRP A 258 -23.89 6.56 34.85
C TRP A 258 -23.13 5.38 34.25
N ILE A 259 -22.80 4.36 35.05
CA ILE A 259 -22.15 3.12 34.57
C ILE A 259 -23.03 2.44 33.52
N LYS A 260 -24.33 2.30 33.81
CA LYS A 260 -25.29 1.66 32.89
C LYS A 260 -25.41 2.40 31.55
N ASP A 261 -25.36 3.73 31.59
CA ASP A 261 -25.55 4.59 30.41
C ASP A 261 -24.26 4.71 29.56
N ASN A 262 -23.06 4.52 30.15
CA ASN A 262 -21.77 4.82 29.49
C ASN A 262 -20.88 3.59 29.25
N ILE A 263 -21.10 2.47 29.96
CA ILE A 263 -20.24 1.28 29.89
C ILE A 263 -21.02 0.11 29.30
N SER A 264 -20.46 -0.50 28.26
CA SER A 264 -21.05 -1.68 27.62
C SER A 264 -21.30 -2.81 28.63
N PRO A 265 -22.47 -3.48 28.60
CA PRO A 265 -22.75 -4.62 29.47
C PRO A 265 -21.71 -5.74 29.39
N LYS A 266 -21.02 -5.88 28.24
CA LYS A 266 -19.93 -6.85 28.04
C LYS A 266 -18.76 -6.63 29.01
N LEU A 267 -18.55 -5.40 29.49
CA LEU A 267 -17.47 -5.05 30.41
C LEU A 267 -17.87 -5.15 31.89
N HIS A 268 -19.14 -5.32 32.23
CA HIS A 268 -19.58 -5.34 33.64
C HIS A 268 -19.04 -6.55 34.42
N THR A 269 -18.67 -7.62 33.71
CA THR A 269 -18.04 -8.83 34.28
C THR A 269 -16.53 -8.87 34.06
N ASP A 270 -15.95 -7.84 33.43
CA ASP A 270 -14.51 -7.74 33.21
C ASP A 270 -13.77 -7.50 34.54
N LYS A 271 -12.64 -8.19 34.73
CA LYS A 271 -11.85 -8.08 35.97
C LYS A 271 -11.27 -6.68 36.17
N GLY A 272 -10.87 -6.02 35.07
CA GLY A 272 -10.36 -4.65 35.09
C GLY A 272 -11.45 -3.66 35.48
N PHE A 273 -12.65 -3.82 34.92
CA PHE A 273 -13.83 -3.05 35.32
C PHE A 273 -14.09 -3.14 36.83
N VAL A 274 -14.18 -4.37 37.37
CA VAL A 274 -14.42 -4.60 38.80
C VAL A 274 -13.31 -3.98 39.65
N ASN A 275 -12.05 -4.14 39.24
CA ASN A 275 -10.93 -3.55 39.96
C ASN A 275 -10.99 -2.02 40.01
N ILE A 276 -11.32 -1.36 38.89
CA ILE A 276 -11.47 0.10 38.84
C ILE A 276 -12.57 0.54 39.81
N LEU A 277 -13.73 -0.13 39.80
CA LEU A 277 -14.86 0.20 40.66
C LEU A 277 -14.55 0.04 42.15
N MET A 278 -13.69 -0.90 42.53
CA MET A 278 -13.33 -1.17 43.93
C MET A 278 -12.17 -0.30 44.44
N THR A 279 -11.41 0.32 43.54
CA THR A 279 -10.18 1.08 43.88
C THR A 279 -10.40 2.60 43.87
N ARG A 280 -11.46 3.08 43.22
CA ARG A 280 -11.79 4.50 43.08
C ARG A 280 -12.95 4.88 44.01
#